data_AF-A0A3S0G0R2-F1
#
_entry.id   AF-A0A3S0G0R2-F1
#
_cell.length_a   1.000
_cell.length_b   1.000
_cell.length_c   1.000
_cell.angle_alpha   90.00
_cell.angle_beta   90.00
_cell.angle_gamma   90.00
#
_symmetry.space_group_name_H-M   'P 1'
#
loop_
_entity.id
_entity.type
_entity.pdbx_description
1 polymer ?
#
loop_
_entity_poly.entity_id
_entity_poly.type
_entity_poly.pdbx_seq_one_letter_code
_entity_poly.pdbx_strand_id
1 'polypeptide(L)'
;MTLHKFLKLVVVVLFVFMLVIGLITLNHPIILKWITGSARYIGKQVPSTVYTNGKLNKEIKIYFTDHYFGSKEKTKEYIVSLSEYDKEGMLKFFRIDLRDNWIGRPVNTSNTGYDIICGRLFQSETGEISTPWNVDMKGFNFDPNLVFDSKQIKFNTPPDMLKFDSVRIELK
;
A
#
# COMPACT_ATOMS: atom_id res chain seq x y z
N MET A 1 -40.68 -18.45 22.06
CA MET A 1 -39.39 -18.05 22.67
C MET A 1 -39.68 -16.93 23.67
N THR A 2 -39.31 -17.04 24.94
CA THR A 2 -39.64 -16.00 25.95
C THR A 2 -38.78 -14.76 25.74
N LEU A 3 -39.31 -13.57 26.06
CA LEU A 3 -38.60 -12.28 25.95
C LEU A 3 -37.20 -12.31 26.59
N HIS A 4 -37.07 -12.99 27.74
CA HIS A 4 -35.81 -13.20 28.44
C HIS A 4 -34.79 -14.04 27.65
N LYS A 5 -35.24 -15.10 26.97
CA LYS A 5 -34.37 -15.93 26.12
C LYS A 5 -33.91 -15.16 24.88
N PHE A 6 -34.80 -14.34 24.31
CA PHE A 6 -34.46 -13.46 23.19
C PHE A 6 -33.45 -12.38 23.62
N LEU A 7 -33.67 -11.71 24.74
CA LEU A 7 -32.74 -10.68 25.24
C LEU A 7 -31.34 -11.24 25.53
N LYS A 8 -31.25 -12.43 26.15
CA LYS A 8 -29.96 -13.13 26.34
C LYS A 8 -29.26 -13.42 25.02
N LEU A 9 -29.99 -13.89 24.01
CA LEU A 9 -29.44 -14.12 22.68
C LEU A 9 -28.89 -12.82 22.07
N VAL A 10 -29.66 -11.73 22.13
CA VAL A 10 -29.25 -10.42 21.61
C VAL A 10 -27.97 -9.93 22.30
N VAL A 11 -27.89 -10.02 23.64
CA VAL A 11 -26.69 -9.61 24.38
C VAL A 11 -25.47 -10.44 23.99
N VAL A 12 -25.62 -11.77 23.86
CA VAL A 12 -24.52 -12.64 23.43
C VAL A 12 -24.05 -12.28 22.01
N VAL A 13 -24.99 -12.06 21.09
CA VAL A 13 -24.66 -11.66 19.71
C VAL A 13 -23.93 -10.32 19.69
N LEU A 14 -24.40 -9.33 20.45
CA LEU A 14 -23.73 -8.03 20.56
C LEU A 14 -22.32 -8.14 21.14
N PHE A 15 -22.15 -8.99 22.16
CA PHE A 15 -20.84 -9.22 22.77
C PHE A 15 -19.85 -9.88 21.80
N VAL A 16 -20.29 -10.92 21.08
CA VAL A 16 -19.48 -11.58 20.04
C VAL A 16 -19.15 -10.58 18.92
N PHE A 17 -20.12 -9.77 18.50
CA PHE A 17 -19.91 -8.76 17.48
C PHE A 17 -18.87 -7.71 17.89
N MET A 18 -18.93 -7.23 19.14
CA MET A 18 -17.90 -6.31 19.67
C MET A 18 -16.51 -6.94 19.74
N LEU A 19 -16.41 -8.20 20.15
CA LEU A 19 -15.13 -8.93 20.14
C LEU A 19 -14.56 -9.05 18.74
N VAL A 20 -15.38 -9.39 17.75
CA VAL A 20 -14.95 -9.52 16.35
C VAL A 20 -14.47 -8.17 15.81
N ILE A 21 -15.20 -7.08 16.05
CA ILE A 21 -14.77 -5.74 15.67
C ILE A 21 -13.45 -5.35 16.36
N GLY A 22 -13.33 -5.64 17.67
CA GLY A 22 -12.11 -5.38 18.41
C GLY A 22 -10.90 -6.09 17.81
N LEU A 23 -11.02 -7.38 17.49
CA LEU A 23 -9.94 -8.15 16.87
C LEU A 23 -9.60 -7.65 15.46
N ILE A 24 -10.60 -7.30 14.66
CA ILE A 24 -10.40 -6.75 13.32
C ILE A 24 -9.66 -5.41 13.39
N THR A 25 -10.05 -4.51 14.29
CA THR A 25 -9.44 -3.19 14.41
C THR A 25 -8.02 -3.23 15.00
N LEU A 26 -7.70 -4.22 15.83
CA LEU A 26 -6.34 -4.45 16.33
C LEU A 26 -5.39 -4.93 15.23
N ASN A 27 -5.85 -5.84 14.36
CA ASN A 27 -5.00 -6.41 13.30
C ASN A 27 -4.96 -5.55 12.03
N HIS A 28 -6.08 -4.90 11.72
CA HIS A 28 -6.31 -4.12 10.50
C HIS A 28 -6.90 -2.74 10.87
N PRO A 29 -6.12 -1.86 11.52
CA PRO A 29 -6.59 -0.55 11.98
C PRO A 29 -7.07 0.34 10.82
N ILE A 30 -6.61 0.08 9.59
CA ILE A 30 -7.07 0.80 8.40
C ILE A 30 -8.56 0.62 8.13
N ILE A 31 -9.19 -0.46 8.60
CA ILE A 31 -10.64 -0.69 8.42
C ILE A 31 -11.43 0.38 9.17
N LEU A 32 -11.00 0.71 10.39
CA LEU A 32 -11.64 1.79 11.15
C LEU A 32 -11.45 3.12 10.42
N LYS A 33 -10.24 3.39 9.89
CA LYS A 33 -9.99 4.58 9.08
C LYS A 33 -10.87 4.63 7.83
N TRP A 34 -11.09 3.50 7.18
CA TRP A 34 -11.92 3.42 5.99
C TRP A 34 -13.39 3.72 6.32
N ILE A 35 -13.91 3.18 7.41
CA ILE A 35 -15.28 3.46 7.89
C ILE A 35 -15.44 4.93 8.30
N THR A 36 -14.42 5.53 8.92
CA THR A 36 -14.45 6.96 9.31
C THR A 36 -14.12 7.92 8.17
N GLY A 37 -13.79 7.42 6.97
CA GLY A 37 -13.47 8.22 5.79
C GLY A 37 -12.01 8.72 5.70
N SER A 38 -11.15 8.32 6.63
CA SER A 38 -9.71 8.65 6.65
C SER A 38 -8.81 7.60 5.96
N ALA A 39 -9.43 6.59 5.34
CA ALA A 39 -8.79 5.70 4.39
C ALA A 39 -9.68 5.42 3.19
N ARG A 40 -9.08 5.01 2.07
CA ARG A 40 -9.75 4.67 0.83
C ARG A 40 -9.40 3.27 0.37
N TYR A 41 -10.31 2.74 -0.43
CA TYR A 41 -10.11 1.51 -1.18
C TYR A 41 -9.33 1.82 -2.47
N ILE A 42 -8.16 1.22 -2.66
CA ILE A 42 -7.38 1.39 -3.91
C ILE A 42 -7.83 0.39 -4.96
N GLY A 43 -7.84 -0.90 -4.62
CA GLY A 43 -8.13 -1.91 -5.63
C GLY A 43 -7.54 -3.28 -5.34
N LYS A 44 -7.67 -4.16 -6.33
CA LYS A 44 -6.96 -5.44 -6.39
C LYS A 44 -5.56 -5.22 -7.00
N GLN A 45 -4.69 -6.21 -6.80
CA GLN A 45 -3.40 -6.25 -7.48
C GLN A 45 -3.57 -6.19 -9.00
N VAL A 46 -2.75 -5.39 -9.67
CA VAL A 46 -2.64 -5.32 -11.12
C VAL A 46 -1.91 -6.57 -11.62
N PRO A 47 -2.41 -7.22 -12.70
CA PRO A 47 -1.67 -8.28 -13.36
C PRO A 47 -0.32 -7.78 -13.86
N SER A 48 0.76 -8.23 -13.24
CA SER A 48 2.12 -7.82 -13.59
C SER A 48 3.13 -8.94 -13.37
N THR A 49 4.28 -8.84 -14.00
CA THR A 49 5.45 -9.69 -13.75
C THR A 49 6.61 -8.79 -13.31
N VAL A 50 7.11 -9.01 -12.10
CA VAL A 50 8.17 -8.18 -11.51
C VAL A 50 9.48 -8.94 -11.55
N TYR A 51 10.54 -8.25 -11.96
CA TYR A 51 11.92 -8.74 -11.92
C TYR A 51 12.73 -7.85 -11.01
N THR A 52 13.52 -8.44 -10.12
CA THR A 52 14.50 -7.74 -9.28
C THR A 52 15.89 -8.27 -9.62
N ASN A 53 16.83 -7.39 -9.95
CA ASN A 53 18.17 -7.79 -10.42
C ASN A 53 18.11 -8.83 -11.56
N GLY A 54 17.17 -8.63 -12.49
CA GLY A 54 16.94 -9.50 -13.65
C GLY A 54 16.27 -10.85 -13.35
N LYS A 55 16.01 -11.19 -12.08
CA LYS A 55 15.36 -12.45 -11.67
C LYS A 55 13.88 -12.23 -11.35
N LEU A 56 13.05 -13.19 -11.72
CA LEU A 56 11.61 -13.14 -11.42
C LEU A 56 11.38 -13.05 -9.91
N ASN A 57 10.59 -12.07 -9.49
CA ASN A 57 10.20 -11.85 -8.10
C ASN A 57 8.66 -11.88 -7.99
N LYS A 58 8.14 -12.89 -7.29
CA LYS A 58 6.69 -13.11 -7.12
C LYS A 58 6.14 -12.45 -5.85
N GLU A 59 7.01 -11.92 -5.00
CA GLU A 59 6.64 -11.37 -3.70
C GLU A 59 6.22 -9.91 -3.80
N ILE A 60 6.75 -9.19 -4.79
CA ILE A 60 6.38 -7.81 -5.06
C ILE A 60 5.01 -7.75 -5.74
N LYS A 61 4.10 -6.98 -5.15
CA LYS A 61 2.75 -6.76 -5.68
C LYS A 61 2.60 -5.33 -6.15
N ILE A 62 1.88 -5.15 -7.25
CA ILE A 62 1.65 -3.87 -7.88
C ILE A 62 0.17 -3.52 -7.78
N TYR A 63 -0.13 -2.31 -7.34
CA TYR A 63 -1.48 -1.75 -7.31
C TYR A 63 -1.51 -0.47 -8.13
N PHE A 64 -2.68 -0.07 -8.59
CA PHE A 64 -2.84 1.12 -9.41
C PHE A 64 -3.91 2.02 -8.81
N THR A 65 -3.68 3.34 -8.89
CA THR A 65 -4.67 4.36 -8.57
C THR A 65 -4.68 5.44 -9.65
N ASP A 66 -5.88 5.88 -10.01
CA ASP A 66 -6.12 6.88 -11.05
C ASP A 66 -6.55 8.24 -10.49
N HIS A 67 -6.55 8.42 -9.17
CA HIS A 67 -6.89 9.68 -8.50
C HIS A 67 -6.10 9.87 -7.21
N TYR A 68 -5.88 11.11 -6.79
CA TYR A 68 -5.30 11.41 -5.47
C TYR A 68 -6.36 11.24 -4.35
N PHE A 69 -5.94 11.05 -3.10
CA PHE A 69 -6.83 10.87 -1.96
C PHE A 69 -7.70 12.11 -1.78
N GLY A 70 -9.01 11.91 -1.65
CA GLY A 70 -9.96 13.01 -1.48
C GLY A 70 -10.09 13.97 -2.68
N SER A 71 -9.36 13.72 -3.77
CA SER A 71 -9.36 14.56 -4.97
C SER A 71 -10.01 13.85 -6.15
N LYS A 72 -10.64 14.63 -7.03
CA LYS A 72 -11.09 14.17 -8.35
C LYS A 72 -10.01 14.32 -9.42
N GLU A 73 -8.87 14.91 -9.06
CA GLU A 73 -7.75 15.05 -9.97
C GLU A 73 -7.19 13.68 -10.33
N LYS A 74 -7.04 13.46 -11.64
CA LYS A 74 -6.54 12.19 -12.16
C LYS A 74 -5.04 12.08 -11.97
N THR A 75 -4.59 10.91 -11.58
CA THR A 75 -3.18 10.52 -11.55
C THR A 75 -2.97 9.21 -12.33
N LYS A 76 -1.71 8.83 -12.52
CA LYS A 76 -1.33 7.51 -13.03
C LYS A 76 -0.23 6.96 -12.15
N GLU A 77 -0.66 6.39 -11.04
CA GLU A 77 0.25 5.92 -10.02
C GLU A 77 0.19 4.43 -9.81
N TYR A 78 1.38 3.87 -9.64
CA TYR A 78 1.55 2.52 -9.19
C TYR A 78 2.06 2.52 -7.75
N ILE A 79 1.40 1.73 -6.90
CA ILE A 79 1.84 1.47 -5.54
C ILE A 79 2.50 0.10 -5.55
N VAL A 80 3.78 0.07 -5.21
CA VAL A 80 4.56 -1.16 -5.08
C VAL A 80 4.52 -1.60 -3.63
N SER A 81 4.14 -2.86 -3.41
CA SER A 81 4.13 -3.51 -2.10
C SER A 81 5.23 -4.56 -2.05
N LEU A 82 6.06 -4.46 -1.02
CA LEU A 82 7.11 -5.40 -0.69
C LEU A 82 6.61 -6.45 0.32
N SER A 83 7.14 -7.66 0.24
CA SER A 83 6.89 -8.73 1.22
C SER A 83 7.55 -8.45 2.56
N GLU A 84 8.75 -7.89 2.50
CA GLU A 84 9.59 -7.55 3.65
C GLU A 84 9.90 -6.06 3.64
N TYR A 85 10.23 -5.53 4.82
CA TYR A 85 10.71 -4.17 4.95
C TYR A 85 12.12 -4.03 4.35
N ASP A 86 12.53 -2.79 4.05
CA ASP A 86 13.94 -2.45 3.83
C ASP A 86 14.81 -2.80 5.06
N LYS A 87 16.14 -2.69 4.90
CA LYS A 87 17.09 -3.03 5.97
C LYS A 87 16.87 -2.23 7.26
N GLU A 88 16.26 -1.05 7.16
CA GLU A 88 15.94 -0.18 8.30
C GLU A 88 14.59 -0.53 8.95
N GLY A 89 13.76 -1.38 8.35
CA GLY A 89 12.43 -1.75 8.87
C GLY A 89 11.32 -0.74 8.52
N MET A 90 11.56 0.10 7.53
CA MET A 90 10.95 1.41 7.33
C MET A 90 10.28 1.61 5.97
N LEU A 91 10.49 0.70 5.00
CA LEU A 91 9.87 0.75 3.68
C LEU A 91 9.21 -0.58 3.30
N LYS A 92 7.87 -0.60 3.36
CA LYS A 92 7.05 -1.73 2.85
C LYS A 92 6.28 -1.39 1.58
N PHE A 93 6.05 -0.11 1.35
CA PHE A 93 5.35 0.40 0.18
C PHE A 93 6.10 1.58 -0.40
N PHE A 94 6.09 1.74 -1.71
CA PHE A 94 6.51 2.98 -2.38
C PHE A 94 5.62 3.29 -3.57
N ARG A 95 5.59 4.55 -3.97
CA ARG A 95 4.78 5.05 -5.09
C ARG A 95 5.65 5.34 -6.28
N ILE A 96 5.13 5.04 -7.45
CA ILE A 96 5.68 5.42 -8.75
C ILE A 96 4.62 6.30 -9.41
N ASP A 97 4.96 7.57 -9.62
CA ASP A 97 4.12 8.53 -10.33
C ASP A 97 4.65 8.67 -11.76
N LEU A 98 3.86 8.19 -12.73
CA LEU A 98 4.23 8.26 -14.15
C LEU A 98 3.91 9.61 -14.77
N ARG A 99 3.07 10.44 -14.15
CA ARG A 99 2.75 11.78 -14.66
C ARG A 99 3.92 12.72 -14.40
N ASP A 100 4.38 12.71 -13.16
CA ASP A 100 5.41 13.63 -12.67
C ASP A 100 6.82 12.98 -12.69
N ASN A 101 6.92 11.74 -13.18
CA ASN A 101 8.14 10.97 -13.38
C ASN A 101 9.02 10.85 -12.12
N TRP A 102 8.44 10.41 -11.00
CA TRP A 102 9.18 10.20 -9.75
C TRP A 102 8.77 8.92 -9.04
N ILE A 103 9.67 8.44 -8.18
CA ILE A 103 9.41 7.39 -7.21
C ILE A 103 9.58 7.99 -5.84
N GLY A 104 8.69 7.65 -4.91
CA GLY A 104 8.82 8.17 -3.56
C GLY A 104 8.32 7.24 -2.49
N ARG A 105 8.80 7.57 -1.29
CA ARG A 105 8.56 6.85 -0.06
C ARG A 105 7.40 7.51 0.68
N PRO A 106 6.30 6.76 0.92
CA PRO A 106 5.26 7.18 1.83
C PRO A 106 5.80 7.50 3.22
N VAL A 107 5.23 8.51 3.85
CA VAL A 107 5.54 8.87 5.25
C VAL A 107 5.14 7.74 6.21
N ASN A 108 4.13 6.95 5.84
CA ASN A 108 3.68 5.81 6.62
C ASN A 108 3.44 4.58 5.74
N THR A 109 4.25 3.53 5.93
CA THR A 109 4.12 2.25 5.25
C THR A 109 3.63 1.11 6.16
N SER A 110 3.23 1.42 7.39
CA SER A 110 2.67 0.45 8.35
C SER A 110 1.22 0.10 8.01
N ASN A 111 0.63 -0.86 8.73
CA ASN A 111 -0.78 -1.25 8.59
C ASN A 111 -1.77 -0.10 8.88
N THR A 112 -1.31 1.00 9.47
CA THR A 112 -2.14 2.21 9.65
C THR A 112 -2.11 3.13 8.42
N GLY A 113 -1.08 3.02 7.57
CA GLY A 113 -0.89 3.77 6.33
C GLY A 113 -1.40 3.00 5.11
N TYR A 114 -1.04 1.72 5.03
CA TYR A 114 -1.43 0.80 3.97
C TYR A 114 -1.72 -0.57 4.56
N ASP A 115 -2.77 -1.22 4.10
CA ASP A 115 -3.04 -2.61 4.46
C ASP A 115 -3.59 -3.40 3.29
N ILE A 116 -3.28 -4.70 3.28
CA ILE A 116 -3.76 -5.63 2.26
C ILE A 116 -4.70 -6.61 2.93
N ILE A 117 -5.99 -6.43 2.69
CA ILE A 117 -7.05 -7.27 3.26
C ILE A 117 -7.69 -8.05 2.12
N CYS A 118 -7.65 -9.38 2.20
CA CYS A 118 -8.17 -10.29 1.16
C CYS A 118 -7.63 -9.95 -0.26
N GLY A 119 -6.33 -9.64 -0.34
CA GLY A 119 -5.66 -9.31 -1.61
C GLY A 119 -5.97 -7.92 -2.16
N ARG A 120 -6.67 -7.08 -1.40
CA ARG A 120 -7.04 -5.72 -1.81
C ARG A 120 -6.32 -4.68 -0.96
N LEU A 121 -5.81 -3.65 -1.62
CA LEU A 121 -5.08 -2.57 -0.96
C LEU A 121 -6.03 -1.48 -0.46
N PHE A 122 -5.83 -1.09 0.79
CA PHE A 122 -6.37 0.12 1.40
C PHE A 122 -5.23 1.09 1.68
N GLN A 123 -5.51 2.38 1.58
CA GLN A 123 -4.54 3.45 1.82
C GLN A 123 -5.19 4.52 2.69
N SER A 124 -4.56 4.94 3.77
CA SER A 124 -4.98 6.10 4.55
C SER A 124 -4.48 7.40 3.93
N GLU A 125 -5.07 8.53 4.33
CA GLU A 125 -4.60 9.88 3.94
C GLU A 125 -3.08 10.04 4.13
N THR A 126 -2.57 9.68 5.32
CA THR A 126 -1.12 9.75 5.61
C THR A 126 -0.26 8.74 4.86
N GLY A 127 -0.87 7.69 4.30
CA GLY A 127 -0.19 6.75 3.42
C GLY A 127 0.03 7.33 2.03
N GLU A 128 -0.85 8.24 1.58
CA GLU A 128 -0.62 8.93 0.31
C GLU A 128 0.57 9.89 0.41
N ILE A 129 0.68 10.68 1.47
CA ILE A 129 1.77 11.65 1.64
C ILE A 129 3.11 10.94 1.45
N SER A 130 3.88 11.37 0.44
CA SER A 130 5.12 10.72 0.04
C SER A 130 6.19 11.74 -0.27
N THR A 131 7.43 11.39 0.02
CA THR A 131 8.60 12.19 -0.37
C THR A 131 9.30 11.50 -1.54
N PRO A 132 9.58 12.22 -2.65
CA PRO A 132 10.37 11.67 -3.74
C PRO A 132 11.76 11.21 -3.28
N TRP A 133 12.29 10.16 -3.89
CA TRP A 133 13.58 9.58 -3.54
C TRP A 133 14.77 10.51 -3.79
N ASN A 134 14.64 11.44 -4.74
CA ASN A 134 15.67 12.41 -5.09
C ASN A 134 15.77 13.61 -4.13
N VAL A 135 14.92 13.68 -3.09
CA VAL A 135 14.97 14.74 -2.08
C VAL A 135 15.91 14.35 -0.94
N ASP A 136 16.78 15.28 -0.53
CA ASP A 136 17.92 15.02 0.36
C ASP A 136 17.54 14.70 1.83
N MET A 137 16.52 15.36 2.40
CA MET A 137 16.23 15.24 3.84
C MET A 137 15.34 14.06 4.25
N LYS A 138 14.29 13.80 3.46
CA LYS A 138 13.26 12.78 3.77
C LYS A 138 13.16 11.71 2.68
N GLY A 139 13.84 11.91 1.56
CA GLY A 139 14.05 10.92 0.52
C GLY A 139 15.36 10.16 0.77
N PHE A 140 15.95 9.67 -0.31
CA PHE A 140 17.20 8.91 -0.27
C PHE A 140 18.36 9.65 -0.95
N ASN A 141 18.16 10.91 -1.33
CA ASN A 141 19.05 11.68 -2.21
C ASN A 141 19.52 10.85 -3.42
N PHE A 142 18.59 10.13 -4.04
CA PHE A 142 18.88 9.12 -5.04
C PHE A 142 17.99 9.30 -6.27
N ASP A 143 18.62 9.31 -7.45
CA ASP A 143 17.91 9.29 -8.72
C ASP A 143 17.61 7.82 -9.13
N PRO A 144 16.33 7.40 -9.12
CA PRO A 144 15.95 6.06 -9.52
C PRO A 144 16.19 5.77 -11.01
N ASN A 145 16.50 6.76 -11.85
CA ASN A 145 16.55 6.61 -13.29
C ASN A 145 15.26 5.95 -13.80
N LEU A 146 14.11 6.47 -13.36
CA LEU A 146 12.80 5.93 -13.72
C LEU A 146 12.59 6.07 -15.23
N VAL A 147 12.36 4.92 -15.88
CA VAL A 147 12.03 4.83 -17.31
C VAL A 147 10.80 3.96 -17.46
N PHE A 148 9.83 4.41 -18.23
CA PHE A 148 8.61 3.65 -18.46
C PHE A 148 8.10 3.81 -19.89
N ASP A 149 7.33 2.82 -20.33
CA ASP A 149 6.53 2.85 -21.53
C ASP A 149 5.15 2.19 -21.27
N SER A 150 4.38 1.96 -22.32
CA SER A 150 3.03 1.36 -22.21
C SER A 150 2.99 -0.03 -21.57
N LYS A 151 4.11 -0.76 -21.50
CA LYS A 151 4.19 -2.16 -21.06
C LYS A 151 5.18 -2.39 -19.93
N GLN A 152 6.16 -1.51 -19.73
CA GLN A 152 7.17 -1.71 -18.71
C GLN A 152 7.45 -0.45 -17.88
N ILE A 153 7.82 -0.68 -16.62
CA ILE A 153 8.38 0.34 -15.73
C ILE A 153 9.72 -0.20 -15.21
N LYS A 154 10.78 0.58 -15.33
CA LYS A 154 12.14 0.25 -14.91
C LYS A 154 12.70 1.35 -14.03
N PHE A 155 13.38 0.95 -12.96
CA PHE A 155 14.07 1.86 -12.08
C PHE A 155 15.12 1.14 -11.25
N ASN A 156 16.06 1.93 -10.74
CA ASN A 156 17.01 1.51 -9.73
C ASN A 156 16.46 1.85 -8.35
N THR A 157 16.90 1.08 -7.36
CA THR A 157 16.59 1.32 -5.95
C THR A 157 17.80 1.91 -5.25
N PRO A 158 17.61 2.69 -4.19
CA PRO A 158 18.72 3.23 -3.43
C PRO A 158 19.60 2.08 -2.92
N PRO A 159 20.94 2.22 -3.02
CA PRO A 159 21.86 1.18 -2.61
C PRO A 159 21.66 0.86 -1.13
N ASP A 160 21.81 -0.41 -0.79
CA ASP A 160 21.73 -0.93 0.58
C ASP A 160 20.40 -0.76 1.32
N MET A 161 19.35 -0.20 0.70
CA MET A 161 18.03 -0.12 1.32
C MET A 161 17.25 -1.42 1.13
N LEU A 162 17.23 -1.94 -0.10
CA LEU A 162 16.52 -3.16 -0.46
C LEU A 162 17.50 -4.29 -0.76
N LYS A 163 17.00 -5.53 -0.82
CA LYS A 163 17.80 -6.72 -1.21
C LYS A 163 18.12 -6.78 -2.71
N PHE A 164 17.78 -5.73 -3.45
CA PHE A 164 17.94 -5.60 -4.88
C PHE A 164 18.19 -4.13 -5.22
N ASP A 165 18.82 -3.90 -6.38
CA ASP A 165 19.30 -2.58 -6.83
C ASP A 165 18.58 -2.12 -8.10
N SER A 166 17.86 -3.04 -8.76
CA SER A 166 17.12 -2.78 -9.99
C SER A 166 15.78 -3.51 -9.98
N VAL A 167 14.77 -2.84 -10.52
CA VAL A 167 13.41 -3.37 -10.66
C VAL A 167 12.94 -3.17 -12.09
N ARG A 168 12.32 -4.21 -12.66
CA ARG A 168 11.55 -4.14 -13.90
C ARG A 168 10.16 -4.72 -13.67
N ILE A 169 9.13 -3.92 -13.90
CA ILE A 169 7.74 -4.32 -13.83
C ILE A 169 7.22 -4.42 -15.26
N GLU A 170 6.71 -5.58 -15.64
CA GLU A 170 6.02 -5.82 -16.90
C GLU A 170 4.51 -5.85 -16.62
N LEU A 171 3.79 -4.91 -17.21
CA LEU A 171 2.33 -4.78 -17.10
C LEU A 171 1.66 -5.65 -18.17
N LYS A 172 0.55 -6.31 -17.80
CA LYS A 172 -0.21 -7.20 -18.69
C LYS A 172 -1.53 -6.59 -19.14
#